data_AF-A0A3B0Z798-F1
#
_entry.id   AF-A0A3B0Z798-F1
#
_cell.length_a   1.000
_cell.length_b   1.000
_cell.length_c   1.000
_cell.angle_alpha   90.00
_cell.angle_beta   90.00
_cell.angle_gamma   90.00
#
_symmetry.space_group_name_H-M   'P 1'
#
loop_
_entity.id
_entity.type
_entity.pdbx_description
1 polymer ?
#
loop_
_entity_poly.entity_id
_entity_poly.type
_entity_poly.pdbx_seq_one_letter_code
_entity_poly.pdbx_strand_id
1 'polypeptide(L)' 'LADMVGASLEVMKTDSQRMRGDRPFVFTQLKTAEGLNVVMDFLVHEGMLSSPHKV' A
#
# COMPACT_ATOMS: atom_id res chain seq x y z
N LEU A 1 6.94 7.73 -12.41
CA LEU A 1 7.10 6.50 -13.20
C LEU A 1 7.89 5.53 -12.33
N ALA A 2 7.53 4.25 -12.29
CA ALA A 2 8.55 3.27 -11.93
C ALA A 2 9.46 3.17 -13.16
N ASP A 3 10.45 4.06 -13.25
CA ASP A 3 11.19 4.36 -14.49
C ASP A 3 11.78 3.11 -15.14
N MET A 4 12.15 2.12 -14.33
CA MET A 4 12.73 0.85 -14.79
C MET A 4 11.74 -0.10 -15.49
N VAL A 5 10.43 0.12 -15.39
CA VAL A 5 9.39 -0.77 -15.94
C VAL A 5 8.36 -0.04 -16.81
N GLY A 6 8.54 1.25 -17.06
CA GLY A 6 7.64 2.06 -17.90
C GLY A 6 6.23 2.23 -17.35
N ALA A 7 6.02 1.99 -16.05
CA ALA A 7 4.69 2.06 -15.44
C ALA A 7 4.33 3.49 -14.96
N SER A 8 3.14 3.95 -15.33
CA SER A 8 2.58 5.24 -14.89
C SER A 8 1.81 5.09 -13.57
N LEU A 9 2.27 5.81 -12.54
CA LEU A 9 1.62 5.82 -11.23
C LEU A 9 0.21 6.41 -11.27
N GLU A 10 -0.02 7.40 -12.13
CA GLU A 10 -1.36 8.02 -12.29
C GLU A 10 -2.36 7.05 -12.90
N VAL A 11 -1.95 6.24 -13.87
CA VAL A 11 -2.80 5.19 -14.46
C VAL A 11 -3.11 4.13 -13.41
N MET A 12 -2.09 3.64 -12.70
CA MET A 12 -2.27 2.66 -11.62
C MET A 12 -3.20 3.17 -10.51
N LYS A 13 -3.11 4.45 -10.15
CA LYS A 13 -3.97 5.08 -9.14
C LYS A 13 -5.42 5.11 -9.61
N THR A 14 -5.65 5.57 -10.84
CA THR A 14 -6.97 5.67 -11.46
C THR A 14 -7.63 4.29 -11.56
N ASP A 15 -6.88 3.29 -12.04
CA ASP A 15 -7.38 1.92 -12.16
C ASP A 15 -7.69 1.32 -10.79
N SER A 16 -6.83 1.53 -9.80
CA SER A 16 -7.04 1.04 -8.44
C SER A 16 -8.30 1.64 -7.81
N GLN A 17 -8.51 2.96 -7.94
CA GLN A 17 -9.73 3.64 -7.49
C GLN A 17 -10.98 3.06 -8.15
N ARG A 18 -10.94 2.90 -9.48
CA ARG A 18 -12.07 2.37 -10.24
C ARG A 18 -12.42 0.93 -9.86
N MET A 19 -11.42 0.05 -9.72
CA MET A 19 -11.65 -1.37 -9.47
C MET A 19 -12.00 -1.68 -8.02
N ARG A 20 -11.54 -0.87 -7.06
CA ARG A 20 -11.72 -1.13 -5.63
C ARG A 20 -12.93 -0.40 -5.03
N GLY A 21 -13.48 0.59 -5.73
CA GLY A 21 -14.50 1.48 -5.18
C GLY A 21 -13.96 2.17 -3.92
N ASP A 22 -14.71 2.08 -2.82
CA ASP A 22 -14.35 2.71 -1.54
C ASP A 22 -13.31 1.93 -0.73
N ARG A 23 -12.85 0.75 -1.20
CA ARG A 23 -11.87 -0.04 -0.45
C ARG A 23 -10.49 0.64 -0.49
N PRO A 24 -9.80 0.77 0.65
CA PRO A 24 -8.54 1.49 0.73
C PRO A 24 -7.46 0.83 -0.13
N PHE A 25 -6.51 1.63 -0.63
CA PHE A 25 -5.28 1.18 -1.24
C PHE A 25 -4.15 2.17 -0.94
N VAL A 26 -2.91 1.71 -1.00
CA VAL A 26 -1.72 2.52 -0.76
C VAL A 26 -0.60 2.07 -1.70
N PHE A 27 0.18 3.01 -2.21
CA PHE A 27 1.43 2.70 -2.91
C PHE A 27 2.55 2.46 -1.89
N THR A 28 3.48 1.58 -2.21
CA THR A 28 4.62 1.29 -1.35
C THR A 28 5.93 1.37 -2.12
N GLN A 29 6.97 1.91 -1.50
CA GLN A 29 8.35 1.72 -1.94
C GLN A 29 9.16 1.01 -0.85
N LEU A 30 9.20 -0.32 -0.92
CA LEU A 30 9.74 -1.14 0.17
C LEU A 30 11.24 -0.95 0.43
N LYS A 31 12.04 -0.56 -0.57
CA LYS A 31 13.46 -0.24 -0.39
C LYS A 31 13.69 0.93 0.57
N THR A 32 12.76 1.89 0.60
CA THR A 32 12.78 3.06 1.49
C THR A 32 11.74 2.96 2.61
N ALA A 33 11.06 1.81 2.72
CA ALA A 33 9.95 1.55 3.63
C ALA A 33 8.75 2.52 3.50
N GLU A 34 8.61 3.24 2.38
CA GLU A 34 7.47 4.13 2.16
C GLU A 34 6.17 3.32 2.02
N GLY A 35 5.11 3.76 2.71
CA GLY A 35 3.81 3.08 2.74
C GLY A 35 3.76 1.80 3.57
N LEU A 36 4.90 1.32 4.09
CA LEU A 36 4.97 0.06 4.85
C LEU A 36 4.11 0.11 6.12
N ASN A 37 4.18 1.20 6.88
CA ASN A 37 3.39 1.35 8.11
C ASN A 37 1.88 1.28 7.83
N VAL A 38 1.41 1.87 6.72
CA VAL A 38 -0.02 1.82 6.34
C VAL A 38 -0.47 0.38 6.09
N VAL A 39 0.37 -0.42 5.44
CA VAL A 39 0.09 -1.85 5.22
C VAL A 39 0.10 -2.62 6.54
N MET A 40 1.08 -2.36 7.42
CA MET A 40 1.16 -3.01 8.73
C MET A 40 -0.07 -2.68 9.59
N ASP A 41 -0.46 -1.42 9.67
CA ASP A 41 -1.61 -0.96 10.44
C ASP A 41 -2.92 -1.58 9.90
N PHE A 42 -3.07 -1.64 8.58
CA PHE A 42 -4.20 -2.33 7.94
C PHE A 42 -4.26 -3.81 8.33
N LEU A 43 -3.14 -4.54 8.28
CA LEU A 43 -3.09 -5.96 8.64
C LEU A 43 -3.35 -6.20 10.14
N VAL A 44 -2.84 -5.32 11.01
CA VAL A 44 -3.10 -5.39 12.45
C VAL A 44 -4.58 -5.19 12.73
N HIS A 45 -5.20 -4.18 12.12
CA HIS A 45 -6.62 -3.87 12.29
C HIS A 45 -7.54 -4.97 11.74
N GLU A 46 -7.42 -5.27 10.44
CA GLU A 46 -8.30 -6.24 9.75
C GLU A 46 -8.03 -7.68 10.18
N GLY A 47 -6.79 -7.99 10.54
CA GLY A 47 -6.38 -9.30 11.03
C GLY A 47 -6.64 -9.51 12.54
N MET A 48 -7.15 -8.51 13.25
CA MET A 48 -7.35 -8.53 14.70
C MET A 48 -6.09 -8.95 15.47
N LEU A 49 -4.92 -8.52 15.00
CA LEU A 49 -3.63 -8.88 15.59
C LEU A 49 -3.26 -7.89 16.70
N SER A 50 -2.51 -8.35 17.70
CA SER A 50 -1.83 -7.44 18.62
C SER A 50 -0.72 -6.70 17.87
N SER A 51 -0.47 -5.43 18.20
CA SER A 51 0.62 -4.65 17.62
C SER A 51 1.95 -5.41 17.73
N PRO A 52 2.78 -5.42 16.67
CA PRO A 52 4.04 -6.14 16.68
C PRO A 52 4.92 -5.63 17.83
N HIS A 53 5.38 -6.56 18.66
CA HIS A 53 6.32 -6.25 19.74
C HIS A 53 7.62 -5.75 19.08
N LYS A 54 8.04 -4.52 19.41
CA LYS A 54 9.34 -4.01 18.96
C LYS A 54 10.41 -4.82 19.66
N VAL A 55 11.11 -5.67 18.90
CA VAL A 55 12.31 -6.38 19.35
C VAL A 55 13.47 -5.40 19.45
#